data_AF-A0A6N2XXP3-F1
#
_entry.id   AF-A0A6N2XXP3-F1
#
_cell.length_a   1.000
_cell.length_b   1.000
_cell.length_c   1.000
_cell.angle_alpha   90.00
_cell.angle_beta   90.00
_cell.angle_gamma   90.00
#
_symmetry.space_group_name_H-M   'P 1'
#
loop_
_entity.id
_entity.type
_entity.pdbx_description
1 polymer ?
#
loop_
_entity_poly.entity_id
_entity_poly.type
_entity_poly.pdbx_seq_one_letter_code
_entity_poly.pdbx_strand_id
1 'polypeptide(L)'
;MDRNIKTSFKNVVDEYIVNRKAMFIPIAAVASFMLVGYAAADKEKPEIKSNQIDLAYGEKFDVDSIDITDNKDSRDLIEVSADTSSLNVTQLGSYKVSVTATDSGSNVATKTVQVNVVDNEGPKFESLGSNQGYTIDVPVKGSTDFASYVKANDNVDGDVTPFIEANTPLNTEVKGQQDITLKATDSSGNETVKTFTFAVSDLEAPVINLTQGENVTVDYGSGFDLNNFVNVTDNLDGTLVPTVEGSIDTSKIDETQTLKISATDSSGNVSEANLKVVVKDLSAPVISLTKSSITVNAGENVDFNAYIASAIDNKDGDVKANVKVDAPSTAKAGTKTATYTVTDAAGNTGTASLSVKVNAVYGGAASNNYS
;
A
#
# COMPACT_ATOMS: atom_id res chain seq x y z
N MET A 1 -33.10 -52.03 -11.01
CA MET A 1 -33.52 -50.69 -11.44
C MET A 1 -33.11 -49.73 -10.36
N ASP A 2 -31.90 -49.21 -10.50
CA ASP A 2 -31.32 -48.20 -9.63
C ASP A 2 -32.21 -46.96 -9.60
N ARG A 3 -32.52 -46.47 -8.40
CA ARG A 3 -33.07 -45.13 -8.21
C ARG A 3 -32.07 -44.32 -7.41
N ASN A 4 -31.11 -43.75 -8.14
CA ASN A 4 -30.39 -42.56 -7.74
C ASN A 4 -31.38 -41.40 -7.72
N ILE A 5 -31.74 -40.89 -6.54
CA ILE A 5 -32.49 -39.64 -6.42
C ILE A 5 -31.60 -38.66 -5.65
N LYS A 6 -31.00 -37.72 -6.39
CA LYS A 6 -30.49 -36.45 -5.86
C LYS A 6 -31.68 -35.67 -5.32
N THR A 7 -31.69 -35.34 -4.03
CA THR A 7 -32.56 -34.27 -3.51
C THR A 7 -31.73 -33.32 -2.67
N SER A 8 -31.47 -32.15 -3.24
CA SER A 8 -30.89 -30.97 -2.58
C SER A 8 -31.99 -30.30 -1.76
N PHE A 9 -31.70 -30.04 -0.48
CA PHE A 9 -32.60 -29.34 0.44
C PHE A 9 -32.64 -27.84 0.14
N LYS A 10 -33.80 -27.33 -0.26
CA LYS A 10 -34.18 -25.94 0.07
C LYS A 10 -35.69 -25.80 0.22
N ASN A 11 -36.04 -25.24 1.37
CA ASN A 11 -37.32 -24.67 1.81
C ASN A 11 -38.32 -25.64 2.48
N VAL A 12 -38.46 -25.44 3.78
CA VAL A 12 -39.70 -25.08 4.52
C VAL A 12 -39.74 -25.84 5.84
N VAL A 13 -39.29 -25.22 6.94
CA VAL A 13 -39.99 -25.20 8.24
C VAL A 13 -39.47 -24.00 9.04
N ASP A 14 -40.15 -22.86 8.93
CA ASP A 14 -40.41 -22.03 10.09
C ASP A 14 -41.92 -22.12 10.34
N GLU A 15 -42.30 -22.14 11.62
CA GLU A 15 -43.67 -22.14 12.14
C GLU A 15 -44.34 -23.52 12.32
N TYR A 16 -44.15 -24.15 13.50
CA TYR A 16 -45.25 -24.60 14.38
C TYR A 16 -44.75 -25.23 15.70
N ILE A 17 -44.23 -24.41 16.62
CA ILE A 17 -44.15 -24.79 18.05
C ILE A 17 -44.66 -23.63 18.91
N VAL A 18 -45.98 -23.50 19.04
CA VAL A 18 -46.60 -22.95 20.26
C VAL A 18 -48.01 -23.55 20.41
N ASN A 19 -48.13 -24.59 21.24
CA ASN A 19 -49.24 -24.84 22.20
C ASN A 19 -49.41 -26.34 22.49
N ARG A 20 -48.70 -26.85 23.51
CA ARG A 20 -49.23 -27.96 24.30
C ARG A 20 -49.31 -27.54 25.76
N LYS A 21 -50.51 -27.08 26.15
CA LYS A 21 -50.93 -27.03 27.54
C LYS A 21 -51.17 -28.47 28.01
N ALA A 22 -50.43 -28.89 29.03
CA ALA A 22 -50.71 -30.12 29.76
C ALA A 22 -52.12 -30.05 30.39
N MET A 23 -52.91 -31.12 30.25
CA MET A 23 -54.15 -31.28 31.02
C MET A 23 -54.18 -32.68 31.62
N PHE A 24 -54.09 -32.70 32.96
CA PHE A 24 -54.27 -33.83 33.85
C PHE A 24 -55.73 -34.29 33.85
N ILE A 25 -55.98 -35.59 33.73
CA ILE A 25 -57.28 -36.21 34.05
C ILE A 25 -57.01 -37.51 34.84
N PRO A 26 -57.53 -37.69 36.07
CA PRO A 26 -57.44 -38.96 36.77
C PRO A 26 -58.67 -39.83 36.44
N ILE A 27 -58.49 -41.12 36.19
CA ILE A 27 -59.59 -42.08 36.05
C ILE A 27 -59.35 -43.26 36.99
N ALA A 28 -60.31 -43.48 37.89
CA ALA A 28 -60.47 -44.71 38.64
C ALA A 28 -61.72 -45.46 38.13
N ALA A 29 -61.48 -46.69 37.62
CA ALA A 29 -62.29 -47.92 37.77
C ALA A 29 -63.74 -47.94 37.21
N VAL A 30 -64.32 -48.99 36.59
CA VAL A 30 -64.07 -50.44 36.49
C VAL A 30 -64.71 -50.98 35.19
N ALA A 31 -64.07 -52.03 34.66
CA ALA A 31 -64.44 -53.06 33.69
C ALA A 31 -65.92 -53.27 33.27
N SER A 32 -66.12 -53.58 31.98
CA SER A 32 -66.27 -54.96 31.46
C SER A 32 -66.88 -54.94 30.06
N PHE A 33 -66.21 -55.56 29.09
CA PHE A 33 -66.74 -56.51 28.09
C PHE A 33 -65.65 -56.75 27.03
N MET A 34 -65.35 -58.04 26.85
CA MET A 34 -64.33 -58.56 25.96
C MET A 34 -64.58 -58.12 24.51
N LEU A 35 -63.60 -57.43 23.95
CA LEU A 35 -63.10 -57.78 22.64
C LEU A 35 -61.62 -58.10 22.86
N VAL A 36 -61.28 -59.37 23.02
CA VAL A 36 -59.91 -59.81 22.77
C VAL A 36 -59.75 -59.73 21.25
N GLY A 37 -59.68 -58.51 20.73
CA GLY A 37 -58.92 -58.28 19.54
C GLY A 37 -57.52 -58.71 19.95
N TYR A 38 -57.13 -59.91 19.54
CA TYR A 38 -55.73 -60.11 19.20
C TYR A 38 -55.44 -59.03 18.17
N ALA A 39 -55.08 -57.82 18.61
CA ALA A 39 -54.23 -56.97 17.82
C ALA A 39 -53.05 -57.89 17.53
N ALA A 40 -52.99 -58.39 16.30
CA ALA A 40 -51.96 -59.33 15.90
C ALA A 40 -50.66 -58.56 16.13
N ALA A 41 -50.02 -58.85 17.28
CA ALA A 41 -48.77 -58.24 17.68
C ALA A 41 -47.85 -58.34 16.48
N ASP A 42 -47.22 -57.24 16.10
CA ASP A 42 -46.29 -57.33 14.99
C ASP A 42 -45.19 -58.31 15.35
N LYS A 43 -44.87 -59.17 14.39
CA LYS A 43 -43.80 -60.17 14.51
C LYS A 43 -42.77 -60.02 13.40
N GLU A 44 -43.05 -59.15 12.43
CA GLU A 44 -42.11 -58.86 11.37
C GLU A 44 -41.24 -57.71 11.84
N LYS A 45 -39.94 -57.81 11.56
CA LYS A 45 -38.99 -56.77 11.91
C LYS A 45 -38.98 -55.69 10.83
N PRO A 46 -38.59 -54.45 11.18
CA PRO A 46 -38.30 -53.42 10.19
C PRO A 46 -37.26 -53.87 9.16
N GLU A 47 -37.32 -53.31 7.97
CA GLU A 47 -36.34 -53.52 6.92
C GLU A 47 -35.56 -52.24 6.67
N ILE A 48 -34.26 -52.26 7.01
CA ILE A 48 -33.32 -51.18 6.69
C ILE A 48 -32.92 -51.32 5.22
N LYS A 49 -33.41 -50.41 4.37
CA LYS A 49 -33.23 -50.45 2.91
C LYS A 49 -31.87 -49.88 2.50
N SER A 50 -31.41 -48.80 3.14
CA SER A 50 -30.12 -48.17 2.81
C SER A 50 -28.96 -49.17 2.92
N ASN A 51 -28.14 -49.26 1.88
CA ASN A 51 -26.88 -50.03 1.88
C ASN A 51 -25.67 -49.11 2.05
N GLN A 52 -25.77 -47.90 1.51
CA GLN A 52 -24.72 -46.89 1.49
C GLN A 52 -25.33 -45.50 1.68
N ILE A 53 -24.59 -44.61 2.33
CA ILE A 53 -24.86 -43.18 2.43
C ILE A 53 -23.56 -42.43 2.15
N ASP A 54 -23.65 -41.33 1.41
CA ASP A 54 -22.56 -40.37 1.29
C ASP A 54 -22.84 -39.20 2.26
N LEU A 55 -21.88 -38.90 3.12
CA LEU A 55 -21.93 -37.86 4.14
C LEU A 55 -20.92 -36.78 3.76
N ALA A 56 -21.32 -35.50 3.73
CA ALA A 56 -20.39 -34.43 3.41
C ALA A 56 -19.35 -34.26 4.53
N TYR A 57 -18.15 -33.82 4.16
CA TYR A 57 -17.08 -33.56 5.11
C TYR A 57 -17.53 -32.62 6.24
N GLY A 58 -17.32 -33.05 7.49
CA GLY A 58 -17.67 -32.30 8.70
C GLY A 58 -19.15 -32.35 9.10
N GLU A 59 -20.04 -32.91 8.27
CA GLU A 59 -21.44 -33.07 8.62
C GLU A 59 -21.66 -34.18 9.66
N LYS A 60 -22.66 -33.99 10.51
CA LYS A 60 -23.06 -35.01 11.48
C LYS A 60 -23.89 -36.09 10.80
N PHE A 61 -23.63 -37.34 11.15
CA PHE A 61 -24.45 -38.45 10.70
C PHE A 61 -25.86 -38.34 11.28
N ASP A 62 -26.85 -38.21 10.41
CA ASP A 62 -28.25 -38.16 10.76
C ASP A 62 -28.91 -39.52 10.50
N VAL A 63 -29.43 -40.15 11.56
CA VAL A 63 -30.13 -41.45 11.46
C VAL A 63 -31.43 -41.36 10.67
N ASP A 64 -32.00 -40.15 10.52
CA ASP A 64 -33.21 -39.94 9.75
C ASP A 64 -32.98 -40.01 8.24
N SER A 65 -31.72 -39.95 7.80
CA SER A 65 -31.33 -40.21 6.41
C SER A 65 -31.40 -41.70 6.00
N ILE A 66 -31.60 -42.62 6.95
CA ILE A 66 -31.69 -44.05 6.69
C ILE A 66 -33.13 -44.41 6.27
N ASP A 67 -33.26 -45.00 5.08
CA ASP A 67 -34.52 -45.52 4.59
C ASP A 67 -34.86 -46.84 5.30
N ILE A 68 -35.97 -46.84 6.02
CA ILE A 68 -36.46 -47.95 6.83
C ILE A 68 -37.96 -48.09 6.58
N THR A 69 -38.37 -49.31 6.26
CA THR A 69 -39.78 -49.65 6.03
C THR A 69 -40.22 -50.73 6.98
N ASP A 70 -41.47 -50.70 7.39
CA ASP A 70 -42.10 -51.76 8.17
C ASP A 70 -43.49 -52.11 7.59
N ASN A 71 -44.03 -53.29 7.92
CA ASN A 71 -45.31 -53.76 7.41
C ASN A 71 -46.52 -53.08 8.08
N LYS A 72 -46.38 -52.57 9.31
CA LYS A 72 -47.47 -51.92 10.07
C LYS A 72 -47.09 -50.59 10.70
N ASP A 73 -45.82 -50.33 10.98
CA ASP A 73 -45.36 -49.08 11.56
C ASP A 73 -44.91 -48.06 10.51
N SER A 74 -45.35 -46.82 10.66
CA SER A 74 -44.81 -45.69 9.90
C SER A 74 -43.41 -45.31 10.42
N ARG A 75 -42.59 -44.67 9.57
CA ARG A 75 -41.19 -44.31 9.92
C ARG A 75 -41.05 -43.57 11.28
N ASP A 76 -42.00 -42.72 11.63
CA ASP A 76 -42.00 -41.94 12.89
C ASP A 76 -42.22 -42.80 14.16
N LEU A 77 -42.73 -44.02 14.00
CA LEU A 77 -42.98 -44.98 15.09
C LEU A 77 -41.83 -45.99 15.26
N ILE A 78 -40.83 -45.93 14.38
CA ILE A 78 -39.66 -46.81 14.42
C ILE A 78 -38.53 -46.07 15.15
N GLU A 79 -38.06 -46.65 16.25
CA GLU A 79 -36.90 -46.15 16.96
C GLU A 79 -35.62 -46.57 16.22
N VAL A 80 -34.78 -45.60 15.89
CA VAL A 80 -33.55 -45.82 15.12
C VAL A 80 -32.35 -45.34 15.92
N SER A 81 -31.34 -46.20 16.00
CA SER A 81 -30.04 -45.86 16.59
C SER A 81 -28.90 -46.35 15.69
N ALA A 82 -27.76 -45.68 15.76
CA ALA A 82 -26.58 -46.04 14.99
C ALA A 82 -25.33 -46.02 15.89
N ASP A 83 -24.47 -47.03 15.75
CA ASP A 83 -23.14 -47.04 16.34
C ASP A 83 -22.17 -46.31 15.41
N THR A 84 -21.89 -45.04 15.73
CA THR A 84 -20.98 -44.16 14.99
C THR A 84 -19.59 -44.10 15.61
N SER A 85 -19.23 -44.99 16.52
CA SER A 85 -17.93 -44.95 17.21
C SER A 85 -16.73 -45.07 16.26
N SER A 86 -16.91 -45.72 15.11
CA SER A 86 -15.90 -45.88 14.07
C SER A 86 -15.90 -44.77 13.01
N LEU A 87 -16.95 -43.92 12.98
CA LEU A 87 -17.14 -42.89 11.95
C LEU A 87 -16.33 -41.63 12.29
N ASN A 88 -15.44 -41.24 11.39
CA ASN A 88 -14.74 -39.96 11.48
C ASN A 88 -15.22 -39.03 10.36
N VAL A 89 -16.06 -38.05 10.72
CA VAL A 89 -16.67 -37.13 9.74
C VAL A 89 -15.70 -36.06 9.23
N THR A 90 -14.54 -35.87 9.85
CA THR A 90 -13.52 -34.92 9.41
C THR A 90 -12.36 -35.60 8.69
N GLN A 91 -12.59 -36.81 8.16
CA GLN A 91 -11.63 -37.54 7.36
C GLN A 91 -12.36 -38.23 6.21
N LEU A 92 -11.91 -37.99 4.98
CA LEU A 92 -12.46 -38.68 3.81
C LEU A 92 -12.20 -40.18 3.90
N GLY A 93 -13.20 -40.98 3.51
CA GLY A 93 -13.07 -42.43 3.54
C GLY A 93 -14.39 -43.17 3.64
N SER A 94 -14.31 -44.49 3.64
CA SER A 94 -15.45 -45.39 3.79
C SER A 94 -15.46 -46.02 5.17
N TYR A 95 -16.56 -45.85 5.87
CA TYR A 95 -16.79 -46.29 7.24
C TYR A 95 -17.96 -47.27 7.28
N LYS A 96 -17.95 -48.17 8.26
CA LYS A 96 -19.04 -49.11 8.50
C LYS A 96 -19.76 -48.72 9.78
N VAL A 97 -21.03 -48.34 9.65
CA VAL A 97 -21.90 -47.94 10.76
C VAL A 97 -22.95 -49.03 10.96
N SER A 98 -23.13 -49.49 12.20
CA SER A 98 -24.17 -50.48 12.53
C SER A 98 -25.45 -49.76 12.95
N VAL A 99 -26.51 -49.91 12.16
CA VAL A 99 -27.82 -49.29 12.41
C VAL A 99 -28.77 -50.33 12.99
N THR A 100 -29.47 -49.95 14.06
CA THR A 100 -30.49 -50.77 14.72
C THR A 100 -31.83 -50.04 14.66
N ALA A 101 -32.84 -50.70 14.11
CA ALA A 101 -34.21 -50.22 14.02
C ALA A 101 -35.13 -51.13 14.84
N THR A 102 -35.97 -50.53 15.68
CA THR A 102 -36.92 -51.22 16.56
C THR A 102 -38.32 -50.68 16.29
N ASP A 103 -39.26 -51.56 15.97
CA ASP A 103 -40.68 -51.20 15.73
C ASP A 103 -41.48 -51.08 17.04
N SER A 104 -42.76 -50.71 16.95
CA SER A 104 -43.63 -50.61 18.12
C SER A 104 -43.96 -51.99 18.75
N GLY A 105 -43.80 -53.06 17.96
CA GLY A 105 -43.90 -54.46 18.35
C GLY A 105 -42.66 -55.00 19.07
N SER A 106 -41.60 -54.20 19.25
CA SER A 106 -40.29 -54.59 19.78
C SER A 106 -39.51 -55.60 18.92
N ASN A 107 -39.83 -55.72 17.63
CA ASN A 107 -39.02 -56.45 16.66
C ASN A 107 -37.82 -55.60 16.25
N VAL A 108 -36.64 -56.21 16.23
CA VAL A 108 -35.37 -55.51 16.02
C VAL A 108 -34.70 -55.97 14.72
N ALA A 109 -34.25 -55.01 13.93
CA ALA A 109 -33.40 -55.24 12.77
C ALA A 109 -32.07 -54.51 12.92
N THR A 110 -30.97 -55.22 12.67
CA THR A 110 -29.62 -54.63 12.63
C THR A 110 -29.02 -54.82 11.25
N LYS A 111 -28.44 -53.76 10.69
CA LYS A 111 -27.77 -53.78 9.39
C LYS A 111 -26.54 -52.88 9.43
N THR A 112 -25.44 -53.35 8.83
CA THR A 112 -24.27 -52.51 8.57
C THR A 112 -24.51 -51.69 7.31
N VAL A 113 -24.48 -50.37 7.45
CA VAL A 113 -24.57 -49.40 6.36
C VAL A 113 -23.18 -48.84 6.10
N GLN A 114 -22.78 -48.77 4.83
CA GLN A 114 -21.53 -48.13 4.43
C GLN A 114 -21.74 -46.61 4.41
N VAL A 115 -20.94 -45.86 5.15
CA VAL A 115 -20.97 -44.39 5.14
C VAL A 115 -19.69 -43.90 4.49
N ASN A 116 -19.78 -43.26 3.32
CA ASN A 116 -18.63 -42.62 2.71
C ASN A 116 -18.62 -41.15 3.11
N VAL A 117 -17.57 -40.71 3.78
CA VAL A 117 -17.31 -39.29 3.97
C VAL A 117 -16.67 -38.78 2.69
N VAL A 118 -17.41 -37.93 1.99
CA VAL A 118 -17.03 -37.36 0.69
C VAL A 118 -16.95 -35.85 0.81
N ASP A 119 -16.11 -35.27 -0.04
CA ASP A 119 -16.10 -33.84 -0.23
C ASP A 119 -16.92 -33.47 -1.47
N ASN A 120 -17.82 -32.51 -1.29
CA ASN A 120 -18.80 -32.08 -2.27
C ASN A 120 -18.89 -30.55 -2.37
N GLU A 121 -18.01 -29.82 -1.69
CA GLU A 121 -17.94 -28.37 -1.76
C GLU A 121 -16.77 -27.99 -2.66
N GLY A 122 -16.98 -27.04 -3.57
CA GLY A 122 -15.87 -26.48 -4.34
C GLY A 122 -15.09 -25.42 -3.55
N PRO A 123 -13.85 -25.10 -3.97
CA PRO A 123 -13.05 -24.05 -3.35
C PRO A 123 -13.77 -22.70 -3.30
N LYS A 124 -13.49 -21.90 -2.27
CA LYS A 124 -14.06 -20.56 -2.09
C LYS A 124 -13.00 -19.50 -2.38
N PHE A 125 -13.32 -18.59 -3.31
CA PHE A 125 -12.45 -17.47 -3.63
C PHE A 125 -12.57 -16.31 -2.63
N GLU A 126 -11.43 -15.71 -2.29
CA GLU A 126 -11.30 -14.50 -1.47
C GLU A 126 -10.40 -13.49 -2.20
N SER A 127 -10.88 -12.25 -2.38
CA SER A 127 -10.10 -11.16 -3.00
C SER A 127 -9.21 -10.46 -1.97
N LEU A 128 -7.94 -10.26 -2.31
CA LEU A 128 -6.95 -9.52 -1.54
C LEU A 128 -6.84 -8.10 -2.11
N GLY A 129 -7.25 -7.09 -1.33
CA GLY A 129 -6.93 -5.70 -1.64
C GLY A 129 -7.90 -4.93 -2.54
N SER A 130 -9.17 -4.82 -2.15
CA SER A 130 -9.99 -3.58 -2.23
C SER A 130 -11.42 -3.87 -1.72
N ASN A 131 -12.17 -2.81 -1.39
CA ASN A 131 -13.46 -2.84 -0.68
C ASN A 131 -14.49 -3.80 -1.29
N GLN A 132 -15.26 -4.46 -0.42
CA GLN A 132 -16.38 -5.38 -0.70
C GLN A 132 -16.98 -5.23 -2.12
N GLY A 133 -16.51 -6.05 -3.07
CA GLY A 133 -16.93 -6.01 -4.47
C GLY A 133 -16.22 -7.04 -5.34
N TYR A 134 -16.58 -7.10 -6.63
CA TYR A 134 -15.94 -7.98 -7.64
C TYR A 134 -14.83 -7.27 -8.43
N THR A 135 -14.50 -6.03 -8.08
CA THR A 135 -13.43 -5.25 -8.69
C THR A 135 -12.20 -5.28 -7.80
N ILE A 136 -11.07 -5.66 -8.38
CA ILE A 136 -9.76 -5.78 -7.71
C ILE A 136 -8.86 -4.69 -8.27
N ASP A 137 -8.30 -3.86 -7.40
CA ASP A 137 -7.37 -2.82 -7.83
C ASP A 137 -5.97 -3.43 -8.03
N VAL A 138 -5.40 -3.17 -9.20
CA VAL A 138 -4.10 -3.70 -9.60
C VAL A 138 -3.19 -2.51 -9.93
N PRO A 139 -2.03 -2.35 -9.27
CA PRO A 139 -1.08 -1.32 -9.66
C PRO A 139 -0.56 -1.61 -11.06
N VAL A 140 -0.45 -0.55 -11.87
CA VAL A 140 0.26 -0.60 -13.14
C VAL A 140 1.71 -1.07 -12.93
N LYS A 141 2.21 -1.91 -13.83
CA LYS A 141 3.50 -2.64 -13.69
C LYS A 141 3.60 -3.48 -12.41
N GLY A 142 2.47 -3.76 -11.76
CA GLY A 142 2.35 -4.67 -10.63
C GLY A 142 2.51 -6.13 -11.03
N SER A 143 2.26 -7.01 -10.06
CA SER A 143 2.31 -8.45 -10.25
C SER A 143 1.31 -8.90 -11.31
N THR A 144 1.73 -9.83 -12.17
CA THR A 144 0.82 -10.52 -13.11
C THR A 144 0.28 -11.83 -12.52
N ASP A 145 0.74 -12.21 -11.32
CA ASP A 145 0.31 -13.42 -10.63
C ASP A 145 -0.99 -13.18 -9.86
N PHE A 146 -2.04 -13.94 -10.19
CA PHE A 146 -3.34 -13.88 -9.54
C PHE A 146 -3.26 -14.16 -8.03
N ALA A 147 -2.29 -14.94 -7.56
CA ALA A 147 -2.10 -15.21 -6.13
C ALA A 147 -1.78 -13.94 -5.31
N SER A 148 -1.32 -12.87 -5.98
CA SER A 148 -1.12 -11.56 -5.36
C SER A 148 -2.43 -10.84 -5.01
N TYR A 149 -3.54 -11.26 -5.63
CA TYR A 149 -4.83 -10.56 -5.60
C TYR A 149 -6.02 -11.43 -5.22
N VAL A 150 -5.92 -12.75 -5.34
CA VAL A 150 -7.01 -13.69 -5.08
C VAL A 150 -6.45 -14.93 -4.41
N LYS A 151 -7.13 -15.41 -3.36
CA LYS A 151 -6.93 -16.73 -2.75
C LYS A 151 -8.09 -17.65 -3.06
N ALA A 152 -7.82 -18.95 -3.08
CA ALA A 152 -8.83 -19.99 -3.10
C ALA A 152 -8.58 -20.95 -1.93
N ASN A 153 -9.58 -21.14 -1.07
CA ASN A 153 -9.50 -22.07 0.04
C ASN A 153 -10.64 -23.08 -0.01
N ASP A 154 -10.32 -24.33 0.25
CA ASP A 154 -11.24 -25.45 0.32
C ASP A 154 -11.41 -25.96 1.77
N ASN A 155 -12.53 -26.60 2.07
CA ASN A 155 -12.83 -27.13 3.41
C ASN A 155 -11.99 -28.37 3.78
N VAL A 156 -11.53 -29.15 2.79
CA VAL A 156 -10.70 -30.36 2.99
C VAL A 156 -9.26 -30.11 2.60
N ASP A 157 -9.01 -29.51 1.43
CA ASP A 157 -7.67 -29.31 0.88
C ASP A 157 -6.96 -28.06 1.43
N GLY A 158 -7.70 -27.13 2.06
CA GLY A 158 -7.12 -25.89 2.56
C GLY A 158 -6.76 -24.94 1.43
N ASP A 159 -5.52 -24.41 1.40
CA ASP A 159 -5.11 -23.43 0.39
C ASP A 159 -4.87 -24.10 -0.97
N VAL A 160 -5.78 -23.84 -1.92
CA VAL A 160 -5.70 -24.29 -3.31
C VAL A 160 -5.37 -23.16 -4.28
N THR A 161 -4.95 -21.99 -3.78
CA THR A 161 -4.54 -20.82 -4.58
C THR A 161 -3.51 -21.16 -5.68
N PRO A 162 -2.51 -22.03 -5.46
CA PRO A 162 -1.55 -22.40 -6.51
C PRO A 162 -2.16 -23.11 -7.73
N PHE A 163 -3.40 -23.61 -7.61
CA PHE A 163 -4.12 -24.35 -8.64
C PHE A 163 -5.20 -23.53 -9.35
N ILE A 164 -5.19 -22.20 -9.17
CA ILE A 164 -6.09 -21.31 -9.88
C ILE A 164 -5.71 -21.29 -11.37
N GLU A 165 -6.68 -21.58 -12.22
CA GLU A 165 -6.59 -21.44 -13.67
C GLU A 165 -7.34 -20.17 -14.12
N ALA A 166 -6.77 -19.42 -15.06
CA ALA A 166 -7.39 -18.23 -15.64
C ALA A 166 -7.68 -18.43 -17.14
N ASN A 167 -8.80 -17.88 -17.62
CA ASN A 167 -9.14 -17.91 -19.05
C ASN A 167 -8.19 -17.05 -19.91
N THR A 168 -7.61 -16.00 -19.33
CA THR A 168 -6.65 -15.09 -19.97
C THR A 168 -5.61 -14.59 -18.95
N PRO A 169 -4.37 -14.30 -19.37
CA PRO A 169 -3.38 -13.73 -18.47
C PRO A 169 -3.77 -12.30 -18.05
N LEU A 170 -3.36 -11.89 -16.85
CA LEU A 170 -3.49 -10.51 -16.37
C LEU A 170 -2.41 -9.63 -16.99
N ASN A 171 -2.80 -8.58 -17.70
CA ASN A 171 -1.87 -7.58 -18.23
C ASN A 171 -1.81 -6.35 -17.32
N THR A 172 -0.68 -6.11 -16.66
CA THR A 172 -0.48 -4.96 -15.77
C THR A 172 0.25 -3.78 -16.43
N GLU A 173 0.64 -3.88 -17.70
CA GLU A 173 1.46 -2.85 -18.37
C GLU A 173 0.68 -1.59 -18.74
N VAL A 174 -0.65 -1.69 -18.87
CA VAL A 174 -1.51 -0.62 -19.36
C VAL A 174 -2.69 -0.43 -18.41
N LYS A 175 -3.04 0.83 -18.12
CA LYS A 175 -4.24 1.17 -17.35
C LYS A 175 -5.50 0.64 -18.05
N GLY A 176 -6.45 0.14 -17.28
CA GLY A 176 -7.73 -0.35 -17.81
C GLY A 176 -8.34 -1.47 -16.99
N GLN A 177 -9.61 -1.77 -17.26
CA GLN A 177 -10.32 -2.88 -16.63
C GLN A 177 -10.22 -4.14 -17.48
N GLN A 178 -10.08 -5.29 -16.81
CA GLN A 178 -10.00 -6.62 -17.42
C GLN A 178 -10.91 -7.58 -16.68
N ASP A 179 -11.91 -8.11 -17.37
CA ASP A 179 -12.75 -9.18 -16.82
C ASP A 179 -12.10 -10.53 -17.10
N ILE A 180 -11.68 -11.21 -16.03
CA ILE A 180 -10.96 -12.49 -16.09
C ILE A 180 -11.73 -13.52 -15.28
N THR A 181 -12.01 -14.67 -15.90
CA THR A 181 -12.66 -15.82 -15.26
C THR A 181 -11.60 -16.74 -14.68
N LEU A 182 -11.66 -16.90 -13.36
CA LEU A 182 -10.83 -17.81 -12.60
C LEU A 182 -11.60 -19.10 -12.29
N LYS A 183 -10.90 -20.23 -12.33
CA LYS A 183 -11.38 -21.54 -11.93
C LYS A 183 -10.41 -22.13 -10.91
N ALA A 184 -10.94 -22.64 -9.81
CA ALA A 184 -10.20 -23.44 -8.84
C ALA A 184 -10.88 -24.81 -8.72
N THR A 185 -10.06 -25.86 -8.67
CA THR A 185 -10.50 -27.25 -8.55
C THR A 185 -9.77 -27.87 -7.37
N ASP A 186 -10.52 -28.52 -6.47
CA ASP A 186 -9.95 -29.27 -5.35
C ASP A 186 -9.47 -30.68 -5.78
N SER A 187 -8.93 -31.45 -4.83
CA SER A 187 -8.45 -32.81 -5.10
C SER A 187 -9.57 -33.83 -5.32
N SER A 188 -10.78 -33.53 -4.85
CA SER A 188 -12.01 -34.31 -5.01
C SER A 188 -12.68 -34.09 -6.37
N GLY A 189 -12.25 -33.07 -7.11
CA GLY A 189 -12.76 -32.67 -8.41
C GLY A 189 -13.93 -31.68 -8.36
N ASN A 190 -14.24 -31.08 -7.20
CA ASN A 190 -15.24 -30.00 -7.17
C ASN A 190 -14.61 -28.71 -7.68
N GLU A 191 -15.39 -27.95 -8.46
CA GLU A 191 -14.91 -26.75 -9.15
C GLU A 191 -15.70 -25.51 -8.73
N THR A 192 -15.00 -24.39 -8.61
CA THR A 192 -15.60 -23.06 -8.51
C THR A 192 -15.08 -22.19 -9.65
N VAL A 193 -16.00 -21.62 -10.43
CA VAL A 193 -15.71 -20.71 -11.53
C VAL A 193 -16.29 -19.33 -11.22
N LYS A 194 -15.48 -18.28 -11.33
CA LYS A 194 -15.90 -16.91 -11.01
C LYS A 194 -15.16 -15.87 -11.86
N THR A 195 -15.89 -14.87 -12.33
CA THR A 195 -15.30 -13.72 -13.04
C THR A 195 -15.00 -12.59 -12.07
N PHE A 196 -13.80 -12.03 -12.17
CA PHE A 196 -13.32 -10.86 -11.45
C PHE A 196 -12.98 -9.75 -12.44
N THR A 197 -13.25 -8.51 -12.06
CA THR A 197 -12.84 -7.33 -12.82
C THR A 197 -11.54 -6.80 -12.20
N PHE A 198 -10.42 -6.95 -12.89
CA PHE A 198 -9.14 -6.39 -12.48
C PHE A 198 -9.01 -4.98 -13.05
N ALA A 199 -9.02 -3.96 -12.18
CA ALA A 199 -8.85 -2.57 -12.53
C ALA A 199 -7.37 -2.20 -12.40
N VAL A 200 -6.66 -2.18 -13.53
CA VAL A 200 -5.27 -1.71 -13.58
C VAL A 200 -5.27 -0.20 -13.56
N SER A 201 -4.75 0.38 -12.48
CA SER A 201 -4.67 1.83 -12.28
C SER A 201 -3.32 2.22 -11.72
N ASP A 202 -3.00 3.50 -11.85
CA ASP A 202 -1.88 4.04 -11.11
C ASP A 202 -2.29 4.25 -9.66
N LEU A 203 -1.51 3.72 -8.75
CA LEU A 203 -1.76 3.83 -7.31
C LEU A 203 -0.61 4.53 -6.59
N GLU A 204 0.46 4.88 -7.31
CA GLU A 204 1.62 5.53 -6.73
C GLU A 204 1.46 7.04 -6.86
N ALA A 205 1.74 7.78 -5.79
CA ALA A 205 1.75 9.24 -5.83
C ALA A 205 3.06 9.77 -6.41
N PRO A 206 3.05 10.98 -7.01
CA PRO A 206 4.26 11.63 -7.46
C PRO A 206 5.31 11.78 -6.35
N VAL A 207 6.58 11.70 -6.71
CA VAL A 207 7.70 11.94 -5.81
C VAL A 207 8.18 13.38 -5.96
N ILE A 208 8.07 14.17 -4.88
CA ILE A 208 8.66 15.51 -4.78
C ILE A 208 10.06 15.39 -4.18
N ASN A 209 11.08 15.67 -4.97
CA ASN A 209 12.47 15.69 -4.53
C ASN A 209 12.95 17.12 -4.29
N LEU A 210 13.32 17.43 -3.05
CA LEU A 210 13.94 18.70 -2.68
C LEU A 210 15.46 18.58 -2.81
N THR A 211 16.01 19.08 -3.92
CA THR A 211 17.39 18.81 -4.37
C THR A 211 18.47 19.31 -3.40
N GLN A 212 18.14 20.31 -2.58
CA GLN A 212 19.04 20.90 -1.56
C GLN A 212 18.50 20.69 -0.13
N GLY A 213 17.53 19.79 0.04
CA GLY A 213 16.84 19.54 1.31
C GLY A 213 15.69 20.51 1.59
N GLU A 214 15.06 20.33 2.75
CA GLU A 214 13.85 21.07 3.16
C GLU A 214 14.12 22.51 3.58
N ASN A 215 15.36 22.85 3.94
CA ASN A 215 15.74 24.17 4.43
C ASN A 215 16.87 24.71 3.56
N VAL A 216 16.62 25.80 2.87
CA VAL A 216 17.59 26.44 1.98
C VAL A 216 17.83 27.87 2.42
N THR A 217 19.05 28.36 2.18
CA THR A 217 19.41 29.75 2.40
C THR A 217 19.69 30.40 1.06
N VAL A 218 19.11 31.58 0.82
CA VAL A 218 19.32 32.35 -0.41
C VAL A 218 19.85 33.73 -0.07
N ASP A 219 20.56 34.32 -1.04
CA ASP A 219 21.19 35.62 -0.88
C ASP A 219 20.18 36.77 -0.98
N TYR A 220 20.45 37.85 -0.26
CA TYR A 220 19.61 39.04 -0.23
C TYR A 220 19.48 39.67 -1.63
N GLY A 221 18.25 39.96 -2.04
CA GLY A 221 17.94 40.57 -3.34
C GLY A 221 18.25 39.68 -4.55
N SER A 222 18.64 38.42 -4.35
CA SER A 222 18.81 37.46 -5.44
C SER A 222 17.47 37.05 -6.05
N GLY A 223 17.49 36.60 -7.30
CA GLY A 223 16.32 35.99 -7.94
C GLY A 223 16.04 34.60 -7.35
N PHE A 224 14.77 34.28 -7.11
CA PHE A 224 14.34 32.97 -6.63
C PHE A 224 13.63 32.19 -7.75
N ASP A 225 14.16 31.03 -8.11
CA ASP A 225 13.55 30.08 -9.04
C ASP A 225 13.40 28.72 -8.34
N LEU A 226 12.15 28.25 -8.23
CA LEU A 226 11.81 27.00 -7.56
C LEU A 226 12.46 25.78 -8.23
N ASN A 227 12.69 25.82 -9.54
CA ASN A 227 13.27 24.69 -10.29
C ASN A 227 14.70 24.35 -9.85
N ASN A 228 15.39 25.28 -9.17
CA ASN A 228 16.72 25.03 -8.60
C ASN A 228 16.68 24.16 -7.33
N PHE A 229 15.49 24.02 -6.72
CA PHE A 229 15.30 23.38 -5.42
C PHE A 229 14.37 22.18 -5.46
N VAL A 230 13.51 22.07 -6.48
CA VAL A 230 12.43 21.08 -6.53
C VAL A 230 12.42 20.39 -7.89
N ASN A 231 12.36 19.07 -7.86
CA ASN A 231 12.09 18.23 -9.01
C ASN A 231 10.95 17.26 -8.65
N VAL A 232 9.93 17.18 -9.49
CA VAL A 232 8.78 16.29 -9.28
C VAL A 232 8.70 15.27 -10.39
N THR A 233 8.65 14.00 -10.03
CA THR A 233 8.55 12.90 -10.98
C THR A 233 7.54 11.86 -10.54
N ASP A 234 6.91 11.22 -11.51
CA ASP A 234 5.96 10.16 -11.33
C ASP A 234 6.33 8.94 -12.19
N ASN A 235 5.91 7.75 -11.77
CA ASN A 235 6.26 6.47 -12.41
C ASN A 235 5.64 6.32 -13.82
N LEU A 236 4.53 6.99 -14.12
CA LEU A 236 3.82 6.94 -15.40
C LEU A 236 3.67 8.30 -16.08
N ASP A 237 3.56 9.38 -15.31
CA ASP A 237 3.43 10.73 -15.87
C ASP A 237 4.79 11.41 -16.11
N GLY A 238 5.89 10.83 -15.61
CA GLY A 238 7.24 11.37 -15.81
C GLY A 238 7.44 12.67 -15.02
N THR A 239 8.01 13.72 -15.62
CA THR A 239 8.22 15.00 -14.92
C THR A 239 6.93 15.80 -14.83
N LEU A 240 6.57 16.20 -13.61
CA LEU A 240 5.37 16.99 -13.32
C LEU A 240 5.72 18.42 -12.93
N VAL A 241 4.79 19.34 -13.19
CA VAL A 241 4.85 20.71 -12.69
C VAL A 241 4.05 20.78 -11.39
N PRO A 242 4.67 21.08 -10.23
CA PRO A 242 3.94 21.17 -8.98
C PRO A 242 3.08 22.43 -8.91
N THR A 243 2.02 22.36 -8.11
CA THR A 243 1.32 23.54 -7.59
C THR A 243 2.04 24.05 -6.35
N VAL A 244 2.11 25.37 -6.21
CA VAL A 244 2.89 26.02 -5.15
C VAL A 244 2.03 27.06 -4.48
N GLU A 245 1.89 26.94 -3.17
CA GLU A 245 1.27 27.95 -2.32
C GLU A 245 2.34 28.69 -1.52
N GLY A 246 2.26 30.03 -1.51
CA GLY A 246 3.24 30.91 -0.90
C GLY A 246 4.12 31.64 -1.92
N SER A 247 4.99 32.50 -1.42
CA SER A 247 5.94 33.28 -2.22
C SER A 247 7.19 33.58 -1.42
N ILE A 248 8.32 33.72 -2.09
CA ILE A 248 9.59 34.12 -1.47
C ILE A 248 9.90 35.56 -1.83
N ASP A 249 10.08 36.39 -0.81
CA ASP A 249 10.59 37.76 -0.90
C ASP A 249 12.03 37.80 -0.41
N THR A 250 13.00 37.86 -1.33
CA THR A 250 14.44 37.87 -1.01
C THR A 250 14.92 39.20 -0.43
N SER A 251 14.02 40.18 -0.19
CA SER A 251 14.33 41.39 0.56
C SER A 251 14.12 41.27 2.07
N LYS A 252 13.49 40.17 2.54
CA LYS A 252 13.20 39.94 3.96
C LYS A 252 14.26 39.07 4.63
N ILE A 253 15.25 39.71 5.23
CA ILE A 253 16.38 39.03 5.88
C ILE A 253 15.96 38.32 7.17
N ASP A 254 16.59 37.19 7.46
CA ASP A 254 16.43 36.37 8.67
C ASP A 254 14.99 35.87 8.95
N GLU A 255 14.08 36.03 7.98
CA GLU A 255 12.73 35.48 8.03
C GLU A 255 12.69 34.13 7.31
N THR A 256 12.14 33.12 7.98
CA THR A 256 11.85 31.82 7.37
C THR A 256 10.53 31.89 6.61
N GLN A 257 10.60 31.84 5.29
CA GLN A 257 9.47 31.81 4.38
C GLN A 257 9.22 30.36 3.93
N THR A 258 7.97 29.91 3.90
CA THR A 258 7.63 28.51 3.57
C THR A 258 6.81 28.46 2.29
N LEU A 259 7.22 27.61 1.34
CA LEU A 259 6.43 27.22 0.18
C LEU A 259 5.82 25.86 0.45
N LYS A 260 4.50 25.74 0.29
CA LYS A 260 3.82 24.45 0.27
C LYS A 260 3.73 23.99 -1.19
N ILE A 261 4.31 22.83 -1.46
CA ILE A 261 4.40 22.25 -2.79
C ILE A 261 3.47 21.05 -2.82
N SER A 262 2.59 20.97 -3.81
CA SER A 262 1.75 19.80 -4.06
C SER A 262 1.88 19.36 -5.51
N ALA A 263 1.80 18.05 -5.72
CA ALA A 263 1.78 17.45 -7.04
C ALA A 263 0.64 16.44 -7.11
N THR A 264 -0.05 16.41 -8.25
CA THR A 264 -1.11 15.45 -8.53
C THR A 264 -0.84 14.84 -9.88
N ASP A 265 -0.83 13.52 -9.95
CA ASP A 265 -0.65 12.78 -11.20
C ASP A 265 -1.95 12.79 -12.04
N SER A 266 -1.93 12.14 -13.21
CA SER A 266 -3.11 12.00 -14.07
C SER A 266 -4.22 11.11 -13.47
N SER A 267 -3.88 10.32 -12.45
CA SER A 267 -4.77 9.34 -11.81
C SER A 267 -5.41 9.86 -10.53
N GLY A 268 -5.01 11.05 -10.07
CA GLY A 268 -5.49 11.67 -8.85
C GLY A 268 -4.69 11.34 -7.59
N ASN A 269 -3.54 10.66 -7.70
CA ASN A 269 -2.63 10.43 -6.58
C ASN A 269 -1.88 11.73 -6.24
N VAL A 270 -1.76 12.04 -4.95
CA VAL A 270 -1.27 13.34 -4.47
C VAL A 270 -0.08 13.18 -3.54
N SER A 271 0.92 14.05 -3.70
CA SER A 271 1.98 14.26 -2.72
C SER A 271 2.12 15.73 -2.34
N GLU A 272 2.61 15.96 -1.12
CA GLU A 272 2.85 17.30 -0.58
C GLU A 272 4.23 17.38 0.08
N ALA A 273 4.89 18.53 -0.03
CA ALA A 273 6.15 18.84 0.63
C ALA A 273 6.21 20.33 1.03
N ASN A 274 7.08 20.67 1.97
CA ASN A 274 7.33 22.06 2.36
C ASN A 274 8.80 22.42 2.12
N LEU A 275 9.04 23.54 1.43
CA LEU A 275 10.37 24.13 1.29
C LEU A 275 10.45 25.39 2.16
N LYS A 276 11.39 25.40 3.11
CA LYS A 276 11.67 26.55 3.97
C LYS A 276 12.88 27.30 3.43
N VAL A 277 12.70 28.58 3.20
CA VAL A 277 13.72 29.48 2.66
C VAL A 277 14.03 30.54 3.70
N VAL A 278 15.30 30.66 4.05
CA VAL A 278 15.82 31.76 4.87
C VAL A 278 16.65 32.67 3.98
N VAL A 279 16.44 33.97 4.08
CA VAL A 279 17.24 34.95 3.36
C VAL A 279 18.36 35.44 4.26
N LYS A 280 19.60 35.41 3.77
CA LYS A 280 20.76 35.99 4.44
C LYS A 280 21.54 36.84 3.47
N ASP A 281 22.34 37.74 4.01
CA ASP A 281 23.35 38.41 3.23
C ASP A 281 24.59 37.51 3.08
N LEU A 282 24.76 36.96 1.87
CA LEU A 282 25.82 36.01 1.53
C LEU A 282 26.82 36.60 0.53
N SER A 283 26.49 37.75 -0.07
CA SER A 283 27.33 38.42 -1.05
C SER A 283 28.34 39.31 -0.35
N ALA A 284 29.56 39.36 -0.89
CA ALA A 284 30.57 40.30 -0.44
C ALA A 284 30.51 41.62 -1.22
N PRO A 285 30.93 42.75 -0.64
CA PRO A 285 30.89 44.02 -1.34
C PRO A 285 31.84 44.02 -2.55
N VAL A 286 31.39 44.63 -3.65
CA VAL A 286 32.17 44.74 -4.88
C VAL A 286 32.92 46.06 -4.91
N ILE A 287 34.26 46.00 -4.78
CA ILE A 287 35.15 47.15 -4.91
C ILE A 287 35.47 47.40 -6.39
N SER A 288 35.16 48.60 -6.88
CA SER A 288 35.59 49.08 -8.19
C SER A 288 36.68 50.14 -8.03
N LEU A 289 37.76 50.00 -8.79
CA LEU A 289 38.86 50.96 -8.82
C LEU A 289 38.79 51.80 -10.09
N THR A 290 39.15 53.08 -9.99
CA THR A 290 39.23 53.99 -11.15
C THR A 290 40.32 53.60 -12.14
N LYS A 291 41.31 52.82 -11.69
CA LYS A 291 42.39 52.26 -12.50
C LYS A 291 42.71 50.84 -12.03
N SER A 292 43.12 49.99 -12.97
CA SER A 292 43.70 48.66 -12.68
C SER A 292 45.22 48.71 -12.48
N SER A 293 45.88 49.76 -12.98
CA SER A 293 47.32 49.98 -12.77
C SER A 293 47.72 51.45 -12.77
N ILE A 294 48.84 51.75 -12.11
CA ILE A 294 49.50 53.06 -12.11
C ILE A 294 51.01 52.91 -12.29
N THR A 295 51.66 53.98 -12.76
CA THR A 295 53.11 54.09 -12.81
C THR A 295 53.55 55.35 -12.07
N VAL A 296 54.51 55.20 -11.16
CA VAL A 296 55.03 56.28 -10.30
C VAL A 296 56.55 56.19 -10.22
N ASN A 297 57.20 57.26 -9.80
CA ASN A 297 58.64 57.26 -9.59
C ASN A 297 59.01 56.80 -8.18
N ALA A 298 60.21 56.26 -8.00
CA ALA A 298 60.70 55.85 -6.68
C ALA A 298 60.67 57.03 -5.69
N GLY A 299 59.99 56.83 -4.55
CA GLY A 299 59.81 57.85 -3.51
C GLY A 299 58.63 58.80 -3.70
N GLU A 300 57.85 58.65 -4.78
CA GLU A 300 56.65 59.45 -5.00
C GLU A 300 55.55 59.14 -3.97
N ASN A 301 54.89 60.19 -3.45
CA ASN A 301 53.76 60.05 -2.53
C ASN A 301 52.48 59.76 -3.34
N VAL A 302 51.79 58.68 -3.00
CA VAL A 302 50.59 58.23 -3.70
C VAL A 302 49.45 58.12 -2.71
N ASP A 303 48.35 58.83 -2.97
CA ASP A 303 47.10 58.62 -2.24
C ASP A 303 46.36 57.43 -2.85
N PHE A 304 46.52 56.26 -2.23
CA PHE A 304 45.88 55.04 -2.71
C PHE A 304 44.35 55.04 -2.54
N ASN A 305 43.80 55.86 -1.64
CA ASN A 305 42.35 55.97 -1.43
C ASN A 305 41.66 56.67 -2.60
N ALA A 306 42.35 57.60 -3.26
CA ALA A 306 41.85 58.30 -4.44
C ALA A 306 41.48 57.37 -5.61
N TYR A 307 41.99 56.13 -5.62
CA TYR A 307 41.68 55.16 -6.67
C TYR A 307 40.40 54.37 -6.44
N ILE A 308 39.76 54.44 -5.27
CA ILE A 308 38.51 53.72 -5.01
C ILE A 308 37.37 54.45 -5.72
N ALA A 309 36.77 53.83 -6.74
CA ALA A 309 35.61 54.40 -7.43
C ALA A 309 34.35 54.18 -6.60
N SER A 310 34.06 52.93 -6.24
CA SER A 310 32.91 52.51 -5.44
C SER A 310 33.25 51.25 -4.64
N ALA A 311 32.52 51.00 -3.55
CA ALA A 311 32.43 49.68 -2.94
C ALA A 311 30.97 49.46 -2.57
N ILE A 312 30.28 48.64 -3.36
CA ILE A 312 28.82 48.47 -3.24
C ILE A 312 28.53 47.03 -2.82
N ASP A 313 27.69 46.92 -1.82
CA ASP A 313 27.11 45.68 -1.34
C ASP A 313 25.62 45.60 -1.71
N ASN A 314 25.09 44.39 -1.94
CA ASN A 314 23.69 44.17 -2.28
C ASN A 314 22.75 44.55 -1.13
N LYS A 315 23.16 44.34 0.13
CA LYS A 315 22.36 44.63 1.31
C LYS A 315 22.73 45.96 1.97
N ASP A 316 24.02 46.18 2.22
CA ASP A 316 24.52 47.33 2.96
C ASP A 316 24.67 48.59 2.08
N GLY A 317 24.56 48.45 0.76
CA GLY A 317 24.66 49.56 -0.17
C GLY A 317 26.11 50.08 -0.28
N ASP A 318 26.32 51.39 -0.21
CA ASP A 318 27.67 51.96 -0.35
C ASP A 318 28.49 51.83 0.94
N VAL A 319 29.48 50.93 0.91
CA VAL A 319 30.41 50.65 2.02
C VAL A 319 31.82 51.20 1.74
N LYS A 320 31.96 52.11 0.77
CA LYS A 320 33.26 52.69 0.36
C LYS A 320 34.08 53.28 1.51
N ALA A 321 33.44 53.86 2.51
CA ALA A 321 34.10 54.45 3.68
C ALA A 321 34.87 53.42 4.54
N ASN A 322 34.51 52.13 4.43
CA ASN A 322 35.06 51.05 5.25
C ASN A 322 36.20 50.29 4.55
N VAL A 323 36.56 50.67 3.31
CA VAL A 323 37.62 50.01 2.56
C VAL A 323 38.97 50.23 3.25
N LYS A 324 39.63 49.13 3.60
CA LYS A 324 41.00 49.10 4.10
C LYS A 324 41.96 48.96 2.93
N VAL A 325 42.99 49.80 2.91
CA VAL A 325 44.00 49.79 1.85
C VAL A 325 45.33 49.32 2.44
N ASP A 326 45.82 48.18 1.95
CA ASP A 326 47.17 47.72 2.16
C ASP A 326 48.05 48.22 1.01
N ALA A 327 48.73 49.34 1.25
CA ALA A 327 49.48 50.08 0.24
C ALA A 327 50.97 49.68 0.22
N PRO A 328 51.56 49.40 -0.95
CA PRO A 328 52.97 49.08 -1.05
C PRO A 328 53.83 50.34 -0.93
N SER A 329 55.01 50.21 -0.31
CA SER A 329 56.01 51.28 -0.32
C SER A 329 56.46 51.61 -1.76
N THR A 330 56.54 52.89 -2.13
CA THR A 330 57.06 53.35 -3.42
C THR A 330 58.57 53.62 -3.41
N ALA A 331 59.29 53.31 -2.31
CA ALA A 331 60.70 53.71 -2.14
C ALA A 331 61.69 53.02 -3.09
N LYS A 332 61.33 51.85 -3.62
CA LYS A 332 62.19 51.05 -4.51
C LYS A 332 61.45 50.70 -5.79
N ALA A 333 62.15 50.80 -6.91
CA ALA A 333 61.66 50.41 -8.22
C ALA A 333 61.20 48.94 -8.25
N GLY A 334 60.26 48.65 -9.17
CA GLY A 334 59.66 47.33 -9.33
C GLY A 334 58.14 47.38 -9.39
N THR A 335 57.54 46.25 -9.75
CA THR A 335 56.08 46.09 -9.75
C THR A 335 55.62 45.64 -8.36
N LYS A 336 54.61 46.33 -7.82
CA LYS A 336 54.01 46.07 -6.52
C LYS A 336 52.49 46.04 -6.66
N THR A 337 51.80 45.64 -5.59
CA THR A 337 50.35 45.57 -5.55
C THR A 337 49.85 46.32 -4.33
N ALA A 338 48.84 47.17 -4.51
CA ALA A 338 48.00 47.66 -3.43
C ALA A 338 46.73 46.82 -3.36
N THR A 339 46.40 46.34 -2.18
CA THR A 339 45.21 45.51 -1.94
C THR A 339 44.16 46.32 -1.22
N TYR A 340 42.93 46.28 -1.73
CA TYR A 340 41.77 46.93 -1.15
C TYR A 340 40.86 45.84 -0.60
N THR A 341 40.45 45.96 0.66
CA THR A 341 39.61 44.97 1.33
C THR A 341 38.48 45.67 2.07
N VAL A 342 37.26 45.17 1.92
CA VAL A 342 36.10 45.65 2.69
C VAL A 342 35.28 44.46 3.16
N THR A 343 34.78 44.54 4.38
CA THR A 343 33.90 43.54 4.99
C THR A 343 32.58 44.22 5.30
N ASP A 344 31.47 43.61 4.90
CA ASP A 344 30.11 44.07 5.19
C ASP A 344 29.70 43.78 6.65
N ALA A 345 28.45 44.11 7.01
CA ALA A 345 27.90 43.86 8.33
C ALA A 345 27.65 42.37 8.62
N ALA A 346 27.43 41.54 7.59
CA ALA A 346 27.22 40.10 7.70
C ALA A 346 28.53 39.29 7.82
N GLY A 347 29.67 39.93 7.55
CA GLY A 347 31.00 39.35 7.60
C GLY A 347 31.55 38.88 6.24
N ASN A 348 30.85 39.10 5.13
CA ASN A 348 31.39 38.74 3.81
C ASN A 348 32.44 39.78 3.38
N THR A 349 33.52 39.33 2.74
CA THR A 349 34.70 40.16 2.49
C THR A 349 35.05 40.21 1.01
N GLY A 350 35.03 41.41 0.44
CA GLY A 350 35.41 41.70 -0.94
C GLY A 350 36.84 42.24 -1.05
N THR A 351 37.53 41.92 -2.14
CA THR A 351 38.89 42.43 -2.41
C THR A 351 39.06 42.93 -3.84
N ALA A 352 39.93 43.93 -4.02
CA ALA A 352 40.41 44.39 -5.32
C ALA A 352 41.91 44.70 -5.25
N SER A 353 42.59 44.73 -6.40
CA SER A 353 44.03 44.96 -6.48
C SER A 353 44.36 46.05 -7.51
N LEU A 354 45.29 46.95 -7.15
CA LEU A 354 45.89 47.92 -8.06
C LEU A 354 47.37 47.55 -8.30
N SER A 355 47.76 47.40 -9.57
CA SER A 355 49.17 47.18 -9.93
C SER A 355 49.94 48.52 -9.93
N VAL A 356 51.05 48.58 -9.21
CA VAL A 356 51.87 49.78 -9.03
C VAL A 356 53.25 49.53 -9.62
N LYS A 357 53.54 50.13 -10.78
CA LYS A 357 54.89 50.10 -11.37
C LYS A 357 55.70 51.28 -10.84
N VAL A 358 56.75 50.99 -10.07
CA VAL A 358 57.67 52.01 -9.57
C VAL A 358 58.89 52.08 -10.49
N ASN A 359 59.10 53.20 -11.15
CA ASN A 359 60.27 53.45 -11.99
C ASN A 359 61.48 53.83 -11.13
N ALA A 360 62.67 53.41 -11.55
CA ALA A 360 63.91 53.89 -10.95
C ALA A 360 64.13 55.36 -11.32
N VAL A 361 64.47 56.19 -10.33
CA VAL A 361 64.93 57.57 -10.56
C VAL A 361 66.45 57.54 -10.55
N TYR A 362 67.08 57.73 -11.72
CA TYR A 362 68.53 57.92 -11.80
C TYR A 362 68.83 59.40 -11.51
N GLY A 363 69.45 59.67 -10.36
CA GLY A 363 70.02 60.98 -10.07
C GLY A 363 71.18 61.26 -11.03
N GLY A 364 70.89 61.86 -12.18
CA GLY A 364 71.91 62.29 -13.13
C GLY A 364 72.67 63.49 -12.57
N ALA A 365 73.79 63.24 -11.88
CA ALA A 365 74.86 64.22 -11.81
C ALA A 365 75.68 64.10 -13.11
N ALA A 366 75.26 64.83 -14.15
CA ALA A 366 76.15 65.15 -15.24
C ALA A 366 77.18 66.17 -14.70
N SER A 367 78.33 65.70 -14.21
CA SER A 367 79.49 66.58 -14.07
C SER A 367 80.07 66.80 -15.46
N ASN A 368 79.53 67.79 -16.17
CA ASN A 368 80.30 68.47 -17.21
C ASN A 368 81.42 69.24 -16.50
N ASN A 369 82.66 68.81 -16.66
CA ASN A 369 83.79 69.72 -16.62
C ASN A 369 84.78 69.30 -17.71
N TYR A 370 84.72 70.03 -18.82
CA TYR A 370 85.81 70.22 -19.75
C TYR A 370 86.94 70.98 -19.03
N SER A 371 88.16 70.42 -19.04
CA SER A 371 89.45 71.07 -19.35
C SER A 371 90.57 70.07 -19.12
#